data_AF-A0A7J9W7P2-F1
#
_entry.id   AF-A0A7J9W7P2-F1
#
_cell.length_a   1.000
_cell.length_b   1.000
_cell.length_c   1.000
_cell.angle_alpha   90.00
_cell.angle_beta   90.00
_cell.angle_gamma   90.00
#
_symmetry.space_group_name_H-M   'P 1'
#
loop_
_entity.id
_entity.type
_entity.pdbx_description
1 polymer ?
#
loop_
_entity_poly.entity_id
_entity_poly.type
_entity_poly.pdbx_seq_one_letter_code
_entity_poly.pdbx_strand_id
1 'polypeptide(L)' 'MTEQHELPTRRWFVDPETLICPGCSEKVRPEPPGYWFVADGRPAPQFSHPDGSALCRHRDGTVADPIEVIP' A
#
# COMPACT_ATOMS: atom_id res chain seq x y z
N MET A 1 11.00 -31.62 30.14
CA MET A 1 10.18 -30.39 30.11
C MET A 1 10.82 -29.48 29.08
N THR A 2 10.39 -29.58 27.83
CA THR A 2 10.90 -28.71 26.75
C THR A 2 9.68 -28.22 26.00
N GLU A 3 9.01 -27.22 26.58
CA GLU A 3 7.89 -26.53 25.96
C GLU A 3 8.47 -25.57 24.91
N GLN A 4 8.57 -26.06 23.68
CA GLN A 4 8.76 -25.20 22.53
C GLN A 4 7.47 -24.39 22.39
N HIS A 5 7.51 -23.14 22.88
CA HIS A 5 6.47 -22.15 22.64
C HIS A 5 6.38 -21.90 21.14
N GLU A 6 5.46 -22.64 20.51
CA GLU A 6 4.85 -22.35 19.22
C GLU A 6 4.45 -20.87 19.16
N LEU A 7 5.26 -20.07 18.46
CA LEU A 7 4.97 -18.65 18.20
C LEU A 7 3.66 -18.58 17.40
N PRO A 8 2.57 -18.02 17.95
CA PRO A 8 1.36 -17.87 17.19
C PRO A 8 1.54 -16.74 16.17
N THR A 9 0.97 -16.93 14.98
CA THR A 9 0.71 -15.93 13.94
C THR A 9 1.87 -15.56 13.00
N ARG A 10 1.85 -16.17 11.80
CA ARG A 10 2.45 -15.57 10.59
C ARG A 10 1.81 -14.18 10.41
N ARG A 11 2.49 -13.12 10.86
CA ARG A 11 2.31 -11.80 10.26
C ARG A 11 2.80 -11.94 8.83
N TRP A 12 1.87 -11.99 7.87
CA TRP A 12 2.23 -11.85 6.47
C TRP A 12 2.74 -10.41 6.29
N PHE A 13 4.06 -10.27 6.28
CA PHE A 13 4.71 -9.04 5.85
C PHE A 13 4.51 -8.96 4.35
N VAL A 14 3.81 -7.92 3.89
CA VAL A 14 3.70 -7.60 2.48
C VAL A 14 5.00 -6.93 2.07
N ASP A 15 5.62 -7.42 1.01
CA ASP A 15 6.82 -6.81 0.47
C ASP A 15 6.44 -5.54 -0.31
N PRO A 16 6.94 -4.35 0.06
CA PRO A 16 6.55 -3.12 -0.63
C PRO A 16 7.07 -3.06 -2.07
N GLU A 17 8.07 -3.87 -2.46
CA GLU A 17 8.58 -3.90 -3.83
C GLU A 17 7.69 -4.74 -4.78
N THR A 18 6.81 -5.57 -4.23
CA THR A 18 5.80 -6.38 -4.96
C THR A 18 4.46 -5.66 -5.10
N LEU A 19 4.33 -4.44 -4.56
CA LEU A 19 3.10 -3.67 -4.64
C LEU A 19 2.99 -2.86 -5.93
N ILE A 20 1.82 -2.95 -6.58
CA ILE A 20 1.50 -2.20 -7.80
C ILE A 20 0.18 -1.43 -7.66
N CYS A 21 0.04 -0.39 -8.48
CA CYS A 21 -1.20 0.33 -8.66
C CYS A 21 -2.21 -0.55 -9.42
N PRO A 22 -3.42 -0.78 -8.89
CA PRO A 22 -4.41 -1.62 -9.56
C PRO A 22 -5.00 -0.97 -10.83
N GLY A 23 -4.81 0.33 -11.06
CA GLY A 23 -5.33 1.02 -12.23
C GLY A 23 -4.42 0.97 -13.46
N CYS A 24 -3.09 1.02 -13.29
CA CYS A 24 -2.12 1.03 -14.40
C CYS A 24 -1.00 -0.02 -14.28
N SER A 25 -1.01 -0.83 -13.22
CA SER A 25 -0.02 -1.87 -12.94
C SER A 25 1.42 -1.38 -12.72
N GLU A 26 1.62 -0.07 -12.53
CA GLU A 26 2.91 0.50 -12.19
C GLU A 26 3.27 0.24 -10.73
N LYS A 27 4.57 0.10 -10.42
CA LYS A 27 5.05 -0.03 -9.04
C LYS A 27 4.66 1.19 -8.21
N VAL A 28 4.37 0.96 -6.93
CA VAL A 28 4.11 2.04 -5.98
C VAL A 28 5.34 2.36 -5.15
N ARG A 29 5.29 3.52 -4.46
CA ARG A 29 6.27 3.93 -3.45
C ARG A 29 5.57 4.04 -2.10
N PRO A 30 6.21 3.64 -0.98
CA PRO A 30 5.62 3.67 0.37
C PRO A 30 5.66 5.08 0.99
N GLU A 31 5.21 6.08 0.25
CA GLU A 31 5.15 7.47 0.68
C GLU A 31 3.85 8.11 0.16
N PRO A 32 3.29 9.11 0.86
CA PRO A 32 2.15 9.86 0.35
C PRO A 32 2.49 10.68 -0.91
N PRO A 33 1.49 11.05 -1.73
CA PRO A 33 1.65 11.98 -2.83
C PRO A 33 2.17 13.34 -2.37
N GLY A 34 3.03 13.98 -3.18
CA GLY A 34 3.72 15.21 -2.79
C GLY A 34 2.81 16.43 -2.58
N TYR A 35 1.60 16.41 -3.15
CA TYR A 35 0.59 17.45 -2.99
C TYR A 35 -0.48 17.09 -1.94
N TRP A 36 -0.31 15.99 -1.20
CA TRP A 36 -1.30 15.59 -0.20
C TRP A 36 -1.22 16.50 1.02
N PHE A 37 -2.03 17.56 1.01
CA PHE A 37 -2.32 18.33 2.20
C PHE A 37 -3.35 17.56 3.02
N VAL A 38 -3.06 17.30 4.30
CA VAL A 38 -4.02 16.78 5.29
C VAL A 38 -5.14 17.81 5.48
N ALA A 39 -6.05 17.89 4.52
CA ALA A 39 -7.26 18.68 4.60
C ALA A 39 -8.31 17.87 5.37
N ASP A 40 -8.86 18.48 6.41
CA ASP A 40 -10.03 17.99 7.16
C ASP A 40 -9.97 16.52 7.63
N GLY A 41 -8.89 16.17 8.35
CA GLY A 41 -8.84 14.95 9.15
C GLY A 41 -8.88 13.64 8.37
N ARG A 42 -8.71 13.66 7.04
CA ARG A 42 -8.55 12.43 6.25
C ARG A 42 -7.13 11.88 6.43
N PRO A 43 -6.98 10.56 6.66
CA PRO A 43 -5.67 9.95 6.73
C PRO A 43 -4.93 10.15 5.40
N ALA A 44 -3.63 10.40 5.48
CA ALA A 44 -2.80 10.40 4.30
C ALA A 44 -2.74 8.99 3.69
N PRO A 45 -2.80 8.85 2.35
CA PRO A 45 -2.54 7.58 1.71
C PRO A 45 -1.11 7.14 2.03
N GLN A 46 -0.93 5.84 2.22
CA GLN A 46 0.37 5.26 2.56
C GLN A 46 1.25 5.06 1.32
N PHE A 47 0.67 5.12 0.13
CA PHE A 47 1.33 4.82 -1.13
C PHE A 47 1.03 5.86 -2.21
N SER A 48 2.00 6.05 -3.09
CA SER A 48 1.92 6.94 -4.26
C SER A 48 2.53 6.26 -5.48
N HIS A 49 2.29 6.85 -6.66
CA HIS A 49 3.09 6.54 -7.84
C HIS A 49 4.54 7.00 -7.67
N PRO A 50 5.47 6.50 -8.51
CA PRO A 50 6.88 6.90 -8.49
C PRO A 50 7.09 8.38 -8.80
N ASP A 51 6.20 9.00 -9.59
CA ASP A 51 6.22 10.43 -9.87
C ASP A 51 5.70 11.29 -8.71
N GLY A 52 5.25 10.66 -7.62
CA GLY A 52 4.68 11.33 -6.45
C GLY A 52 3.21 11.72 -6.61
N SER A 53 2.52 11.21 -7.64
CA SER A 53 1.07 11.36 -7.79
C SER A 53 0.28 10.32 -6.99
N ALA A 54 -1.00 10.60 -6.72
CA ALA A 54 -1.88 9.63 -6.07
C ALA A 54 -2.17 8.44 -6.99
N LEU A 55 -2.33 7.25 -6.41
CA LEU A 55 -2.68 6.05 -7.15
C LEU A 55 -3.95 6.26 -7.99
N CYS A 56 -4.00 5.60 -9.15
CA CYS A 56 -5.18 5.61 -10.02
C CYS A 56 -6.45 5.33 -9.22
N ARG A 57 -7.46 6.17 -9.40
CA ARG A 57 -8.75 6.01 -8.73
C ARG A 57 -9.51 4.84 -9.33
N HIS A 58 -10.27 4.15 -8.50
CA HIS A 58 -11.34 3.28 -8.95
C HIS A 58 -12.43 4.09 -9.68
N ARG A 59 -13.31 3.41 -10.42
CA ARG A 59 -14.42 4.05 -11.16
C ARG A 59 -15.38 4.83 -10.27
N ASP A 60 -15.46 4.50 -8.98
CA ASP A 60 -16.24 5.21 -7.96
C ASP A 60 -15.54 6.47 -7.40
N GLY A 61 -14.32 6.76 -7.86
CA GLY A 61 -13.53 7.91 -7.46
C GLY A 61 -12.68 7.69 -6.20
N THR A 62 -12.73 6.51 -5.59
CA THR A 62 -11.88 6.16 -4.43
C THR A 62 -10.44 5.88 -4.87
N VAL A 63 -9.45 6.23 -4.03
CA VAL A 63 -8.05 5.83 -4.26
C VAL A 63 -7.93 4.39 -3.80
N ALA A 64 -7.52 3.51 -4.71
CA ALA A 64 -7.34 2.10 -4.43
C ALA A 64 -6.11 1.87 -3.53
N ASP A 65 -6.21 0.92 -2.60
CA ASP A 65 -5.01 0.35 -1.97
C ASP A 65 -4.19 -0.42 -3.03
N PRO A 66 -2.85 -0.41 -2.93
CA PRO A 66 -2.00 -1.17 -3.85
C PRO A 66 -2.22 -2.67 -3.67
N ILE A 67 -2.01 -3.42 -4.76
CA ILE A 67 -2.14 -4.88 -4.77
C ILE A 67 -0.77 -5.54 -4.88
N GLU A 68 -0.60 -6.66 -4.19
CA GLU A 68 0.59 -7.50 -4.31
C GLU A 68 0.51 -8.34 -5.61
N VAL A 69 1.58 -8.30 -6.40
CA VAL A 69 1.77 -9.26 -7.50
C VAL A 69 2.62 -10.43 -7.02
N ILE A 70 2.00 -11.60 -6.93
CA ILE A 70 2.69 -12.86 -6.67
C ILE A 70 3.26 -13.35 -8.02
N PRO A 71 4.59 -13.52 -8.14
CA PRO A 71 5.21 -14.03 -9.36
C PRO A 71 4.85 -15.50 -9.65
#